data_AF-A0A1U9NHW0-F1
#
_entry.id   AF-A0A1U9NHW0-F1
#
_cell.length_a   1.000
_cell.length_b   1.000
_cell.length_c   1.000
_cell.angle_alpha   90.00
_cell.angle_beta   90.00
_cell.angle_gamma   90.00
#
_symmetry.space_group_name_H-M   'P 1'
#
loop_
_entity.id
_entity.type
_entity.pdbx_description
1 polymer ?
#
loop_
_entity_poly.entity_id
_entity_poly.type
_entity_poly.pdbx_seq_one_letter_code
_entity_poly.pdbx_strand_id
1 'polypeptide(L)'
;MNMHTKLTTMLITILITLLITAGCEQRPEDAGAEETQTPTQRQVEPEDQQQKDWQQQQDDMQKQQRDQQQQSDNPNSADAEYAEQLWTKIKDYENWTVPENFKGWQDGVSPHGKILKYYINDAAAEDLTQDGAIIVKENYSEKSEDALMAITIMEKRQGYDPETGDWFYVKYDPAGKVMTNPAGKKLAGLIGKGKSQGCIPCHAAAKGNDYLFMNDEKARTDRNDPNTTN
;
A
#
# COMPACT_ATOMS: atom_id res chain seq x y z
N MET A 1 -20.67 50.69 2.53
CA MET A 1 -20.22 51.58 1.44
C MET A 1 -19.20 50.82 0.60
N ASN A 2 -19.42 50.82 -0.72
CA ASN A 2 -18.59 50.34 -1.85
C ASN A 2 -18.38 48.81 -1.96
N MET A 3 -19.10 48.03 -2.79
CA MET A 3 -19.40 48.03 -4.25
C MET A 3 -18.21 47.76 -5.19
N HIS A 4 -18.50 46.94 -6.22
CA HIS A 4 -17.70 46.45 -7.37
C HIS A 4 -17.05 45.08 -7.14
N THR A 5 -17.61 43.93 -7.53
CA THR A 5 -18.23 43.45 -8.79
C THR A 5 -17.23 43.36 -9.95
N LYS A 6 -16.91 42.12 -10.39
CA LYS A 6 -17.01 41.67 -11.80
C LYS A 6 -16.72 40.18 -11.96
N LEU A 7 -17.78 39.47 -12.38
CA LEU A 7 -17.78 38.16 -13.04
C LEU A 7 -17.15 38.28 -14.43
N THR A 8 -16.45 37.22 -14.88
CA THR A 8 -16.42 36.90 -16.32
C THR A 8 -16.26 35.38 -16.51
N THR A 9 -17.38 34.72 -16.77
CA THR A 9 -17.50 33.37 -17.30
C THR A 9 -17.33 33.44 -18.81
N MET A 10 -16.38 32.71 -19.41
CA MET A 10 -16.23 32.65 -20.86
C MET A 10 -16.58 31.24 -21.34
N LEU A 11 -17.82 31.10 -21.83
CA LEU A 11 -18.30 30.00 -22.65
C LEU A 11 -17.69 30.13 -24.05
N ILE A 12 -17.01 29.09 -24.54
CA ILE A 12 -16.63 28.96 -25.95
C ILE A 12 -17.36 27.74 -26.52
N THR A 13 -18.54 28.00 -27.07
CA THR A 13 -19.28 27.12 -27.97
C THR A 13 -18.87 27.52 -29.39
N ILE A 14 -18.12 26.69 -30.11
CA ILE A 14 -17.83 26.91 -31.54
C ILE A 14 -18.47 25.80 -32.37
N LEU A 15 -19.24 26.28 -33.34
CA LEU A 15 -20.11 25.60 -34.29
C LEU A 15 -19.43 24.50 -35.12
N ILE A 16 -20.22 23.44 -35.32
CA ILE A 16 -20.14 22.47 -36.41
C ILE A 16 -20.72 23.12 -37.68
N THR A 17 -19.97 23.17 -38.77
CA THR A 17 -20.56 23.20 -40.13
C THR A 17 -19.62 22.58 -41.17
N LEU A 18 -20.04 21.41 -41.65
CA LEU A 18 -20.06 20.93 -43.04
C LEU A 18 -18.88 21.24 -43.98
N LEU A 19 -18.22 20.18 -44.46
CA LEU A 19 -17.79 20.06 -45.86
C LEU A 19 -17.84 18.58 -46.28
N ILE A 20 -18.90 18.25 -47.01
CA ILE A 20 -19.06 17.00 -47.77
C ILE A 20 -18.33 17.22 -49.09
N THR A 21 -17.28 16.44 -49.36
CA THR A 21 -16.80 16.22 -50.73
C THR A 21 -16.84 14.73 -51.00
N ALA A 22 -17.76 14.35 -51.89
CA ALA A 22 -17.88 13.03 -52.45
C ALA A 22 -16.61 12.66 -53.22
N GLY A 23 -15.86 11.69 -52.70
CA GLY A 23 -14.85 10.95 -53.45
C GLY A 23 -15.48 9.66 -53.97
N CYS A 24 -16.00 9.70 -55.19
CA CYS A 24 -16.20 8.48 -55.98
C CYS A 24 -14.84 8.02 -56.47
N GLU A 25 -14.18 7.11 -55.74
CA GLU A 25 -13.02 6.37 -56.27
C GLU A 25 -13.49 4.94 -56.53
N GLN A 26 -13.49 4.58 -57.81
CA GLN A 26 -13.99 3.31 -58.33
C GLN A 26 -13.05 2.17 -57.90
N ARG A 27 -13.61 1.15 -57.24
CA ARG A 27 -12.89 -0.09 -56.91
C ARG A 27 -12.96 -1.04 -58.12
N PRO A 28 -11.83 -1.54 -58.64
CA PRO A 28 -11.83 -2.46 -59.77
C PRO A 28 -12.43 -3.81 -59.36
N GLU A 29 -13.30 -4.33 -60.23
CA GLU A 29 -13.82 -5.69 -60.21
C GLU A 29 -12.72 -6.66 -60.64
N ASP A 30 -11.98 -7.22 -59.69
CA ASP A 30 -11.13 -8.37 -59.95
C ASP A 30 -11.96 -9.65 -59.77
N ALA A 31 -12.26 -10.27 -60.92
CA ALA A 31 -12.76 -11.62 -61.05
C ALA A 31 -11.69 -12.61 -60.59
N GLY A 32 -11.75 -12.98 -59.30
CA GLY A 32 -10.97 -14.06 -58.70
C GLY A 32 -11.77 -15.35 -58.65
N ALA A 33 -11.19 -16.41 -59.23
CA ALA A 33 -11.78 -17.73 -59.38
C ALA A 33 -12.28 -18.33 -58.05
N GLU A 34 -13.50 -18.88 -58.13
CA GLU A 34 -14.16 -19.67 -57.11
C GLU A 34 -13.46 -21.03 -57.01
N GLU A 35 -12.42 -21.13 -56.18
CA GLU A 35 -12.00 -22.42 -55.64
C GLU A 35 -13.00 -22.82 -54.55
N THR A 36 -13.85 -23.79 -54.90
CA THR A 36 -14.78 -24.48 -54.02
C THR A 36 -13.99 -25.23 -52.94
N GLN A 37 -13.66 -24.53 -51.86
CA GLN A 37 -13.27 -25.17 -50.61
C GLN A 37 -14.51 -25.86 -50.05
N THR A 38 -14.51 -27.19 -50.14
CA THR A 38 -15.43 -28.08 -49.44
C THR A 38 -15.58 -27.60 -47.99
N PRO A 39 -16.81 -27.37 -47.49
CA PRO A 39 -16.99 -26.94 -46.11
C PRO A 39 -16.40 -28.01 -45.20
N THR A 40 -15.27 -27.70 -44.56
CA THR A 40 -14.81 -28.47 -43.41
C THR A 40 -15.97 -28.43 -42.42
N GLN A 41 -16.55 -29.59 -42.13
CA GLN A 41 -17.60 -29.71 -41.12
C GLN A 41 -17.08 -29.06 -39.84
N ARG A 42 -17.58 -27.85 -39.55
CA ARG A 42 -17.44 -27.25 -38.22
C ARG A 42 -18.01 -28.29 -37.28
N GLN A 43 -17.17 -28.88 -36.43
CA GLN A 43 -17.66 -29.76 -35.38
C GLN A 43 -18.61 -28.90 -34.55
N VAL A 44 -19.90 -29.15 -34.69
CA VAL A 44 -20.93 -28.50 -33.90
C VAL A 44 -20.74 -29.09 -32.52
N GLU A 45 -20.13 -28.31 -31.66
CA GLU A 45 -20.01 -28.63 -30.25
C GLU A 45 -21.44 -28.89 -29.72
N PRO A 46 -21.66 -29.98 -28.94
CA PRO A 46 -23.00 -30.30 -28.46
C PRO A 46 -23.59 -29.07 -27.75
N GLU A 47 -24.86 -28.75 -27.99
CA GLU A 47 -25.53 -27.58 -27.37
C GLU A 47 -25.38 -27.59 -25.83
N ASP A 48 -25.36 -28.78 -25.23
CA ASP A 48 -25.10 -28.98 -23.80
C ASP A 48 -23.71 -28.55 -23.34
N GLN A 49 -22.69 -28.68 -24.20
CA GLN A 49 -21.33 -28.27 -23.90
C GLN A 49 -21.19 -26.76 -24.06
N GLN A 50 -21.75 -26.20 -25.13
CA GLN A 50 -21.79 -24.76 -25.32
C GLN A 50 -22.50 -24.06 -24.14
N GLN A 51 -23.64 -24.60 -23.68
CA GLN A 51 -24.38 -24.04 -22.55
C GLN A 51 -23.61 -24.11 -21.23
N LYS A 52 -22.84 -25.17 -20.99
CA LYS A 52 -21.96 -25.29 -19.81
C LYS A 52 -20.83 -24.27 -19.85
N ASP A 53 -20.24 -24.04 -21.01
CA ASP A 53 -19.15 -23.08 -21.16
C ASP A 53 -19.64 -21.64 -20.97
N TRP A 54 -20.84 -21.32 -21.47
CA TRP A 54 -21.49 -20.03 -21.18
C TRP A 54 -21.76 -19.84 -19.69
N GLN A 55 -22.23 -20.88 -18.99
CA GLN A 55 -22.47 -20.81 -17.55
C GLN A 55 -21.17 -20.61 -16.77
N GLN A 56 -20.12 -21.38 -17.11
CA GLN A 56 -18.81 -21.26 -16.48
C GLN A 56 -18.21 -19.86 -16.68
N GLN A 57 -18.30 -19.28 -17.88
CA GLN A 57 -17.84 -17.92 -18.14
C GLN A 57 -18.59 -16.87 -17.32
N GLN A 58 -19.90 -17.02 -17.15
CA GLN A 58 -20.68 -16.09 -16.31
C GLN A 58 -20.30 -16.20 -14.84
N ASP A 59 -20.11 -17.41 -14.33
CA ASP A 59 -19.69 -17.65 -12.95
C ASP A 59 -18.29 -17.08 -12.69
N ASP A 60 -17.37 -17.25 -13.65
CA ASP A 60 -16.01 -16.70 -13.58
C ASP A 60 -16.01 -15.17 -13.64
N MET A 61 -16.81 -14.55 -14.51
CA MET A 61 -16.97 -13.09 -14.54
C MET A 61 -17.57 -12.56 -13.24
N GLN A 62 -18.60 -13.20 -12.71
CA GLN A 62 -19.20 -12.79 -11.44
C GLN A 62 -18.22 -12.96 -10.27
N LYS A 63 -17.41 -14.03 -10.28
CA LYS A 63 -16.34 -14.22 -9.30
C LYS A 63 -15.30 -13.10 -9.42
N GLN A 64 -14.85 -12.76 -10.63
CA GLN A 64 -13.91 -11.65 -10.83
C GLN A 64 -14.48 -10.31 -10.37
N GLN A 65 -15.76 -10.03 -10.65
CA GLN A 65 -16.42 -8.81 -10.19
C GLN A 65 -16.54 -8.77 -8.66
N ARG A 66 -16.90 -9.90 -8.02
CA ARG A 66 -16.92 -10.00 -6.55
C ARG A 66 -15.54 -9.84 -5.95
N ASP A 67 -14.51 -10.45 -6.54
CA ASP A 67 -13.13 -10.35 -6.07
C ASP A 67 -12.61 -8.90 -6.22
N GLN A 68 -12.91 -8.22 -7.34
CA GLN A 68 -12.58 -6.81 -7.56
C GLN A 68 -13.30 -5.88 -6.59
N GLN A 69 -14.59 -6.11 -6.36
CA GLN A 69 -15.37 -5.30 -5.42
C GLN A 69 -14.95 -5.54 -3.96
N GLN A 70 -14.63 -6.79 -3.62
CA GLN A 70 -14.09 -7.13 -2.30
C GLN A 70 -12.68 -6.53 -2.09
N GLN A 71 -11.94 -6.27 -3.16
CA GLN A 71 -10.64 -5.59 -3.12
C GLN A 71 -10.78 -4.05 -3.06
N SER A 72 -11.77 -3.47 -3.73
CA SER A 72 -12.08 -2.02 -3.63
C SER A 72 -12.63 -1.64 -2.26
N ASP A 73 -13.41 -2.53 -1.64
CA ASP A 73 -14.09 -2.27 -0.38
C ASP A 73 -13.26 -2.68 0.85
N ASN A 74 -12.07 -3.26 0.63
CA ASN A 74 -11.13 -3.61 1.69
C ASN A 74 -10.27 -2.38 2.02
N PRO A 75 -10.39 -1.75 3.21
CA PRO A 75 -9.57 -0.61 3.62
C PRO A 75 -8.05 -0.86 3.52
N ASN A 76 -7.64 -2.14 3.47
CA ASN A 76 -6.27 -2.56 3.20
C ASN A 76 -5.75 -2.24 1.78
N SER A 77 -6.61 -1.91 0.80
CA SER A 77 -6.17 -1.55 -0.57
C SER A 77 -5.65 -0.11 -0.64
N ALA A 78 -6.39 0.87 -0.12
CA ALA A 78 -5.93 2.26 0.00
C ALA A 78 -4.69 2.38 0.90
N ASP A 79 -4.65 1.63 2.01
CA ASP A 79 -3.48 1.57 2.89
C ASP A 79 -2.27 0.92 2.20
N ALA A 80 -2.49 -0.11 1.38
CA ALA A 80 -1.41 -0.71 0.59
C ALA A 80 -0.89 0.25 -0.49
N GLU A 81 -1.77 0.95 -1.21
CA GLU A 81 -1.37 1.98 -2.18
C GLU A 81 -0.58 3.11 -1.51
N TYR A 82 -1.06 3.58 -0.36
CA TYR A 82 -0.33 4.57 0.43
C TYR A 82 1.02 4.07 0.90
N ALA A 83 1.13 2.79 1.32
CA ALA A 83 2.39 2.18 1.69
C ALA A 83 3.40 2.17 0.53
N GLU A 84 2.99 1.92 -0.71
CA GLU A 84 3.92 1.99 -1.85
C GLU A 84 4.42 3.44 -2.08
N GLN A 85 3.56 4.44 -1.87
CA GLN A 85 3.96 5.85 -1.94
C GLN A 85 4.90 6.24 -0.79
N LEU A 86 4.61 5.75 0.43
CA LEU A 86 5.44 5.97 1.61
C LEU A 86 6.85 5.42 1.41
N TRP A 87 7.01 4.25 0.77
CA TRP A 87 8.33 3.71 0.44
C TRP A 87 9.16 4.71 -0.40
N THR A 88 8.53 5.33 -1.40
CA THR A 88 9.18 6.35 -2.23
C THR A 88 9.58 7.59 -1.40
N LYS A 89 8.73 8.01 -0.46
CA LYS A 89 8.99 9.13 0.46
C LYS A 89 10.18 8.85 1.39
N ILE A 90 10.38 7.60 1.79
CA ILE A 90 11.41 7.21 2.76
C ILE A 90 12.67 6.60 2.12
N LYS A 91 12.78 6.54 0.80
CA LYS A 91 13.86 5.81 0.08
C LYS A 91 15.29 6.09 0.57
N ASP A 92 15.55 7.27 1.14
CA ASP A 92 16.86 7.70 1.64
C ASP A 92 16.91 7.73 3.18
N TYR A 93 16.05 6.97 3.87
CA TYR A 93 15.91 7.01 5.33
C TYR A 93 17.20 6.69 6.09
N GLU A 94 18.12 5.94 5.47
CA GLU A 94 19.41 5.58 6.07
C GLU A 94 20.26 6.84 6.37
N ASN A 95 19.98 7.95 5.70
CA ASN A 95 20.61 9.26 5.95
C ASN A 95 19.89 10.09 7.01
N TRP A 96 18.75 9.63 7.53
CA TRP A 96 17.97 10.35 8.53
C TRP A 96 18.62 10.28 9.91
N THR A 97 18.07 11.08 10.83
CA THR A 97 18.53 11.15 12.20
C THR A 97 18.40 9.79 12.89
N VAL A 98 19.46 9.36 13.57
CA VAL A 98 19.42 8.24 14.50
C VAL A 98 19.30 8.83 15.91
N PRO A 99 18.23 8.54 16.67
CA PRO A 99 18.07 9.13 17.99
C PRO A 99 19.26 8.75 18.89
N GLU A 100 19.71 9.68 19.75
CA GLU A 100 20.86 9.44 20.66
C GLU A 100 20.66 8.17 21.48
N ASN A 101 19.40 7.93 21.85
CA ASN A 101 18.92 6.77 22.59
C ASN A 101 18.71 5.49 21.76
N PHE A 102 19.10 5.47 20.49
CA PHE A 102 19.00 4.31 19.59
C PHE A 102 20.16 4.13 18.59
N LYS A 103 21.24 4.93 18.68
CA LYS A 103 22.50 4.74 17.94
C LYS A 103 23.05 3.31 17.98
N GLY A 104 23.42 2.80 16.80
CA GLY A 104 23.99 1.47 16.60
C GLY A 104 22.98 0.35 16.76
N TRP A 105 23.48 -0.88 16.82
CA TRP A 105 22.69 -2.09 16.98
C TRP A 105 21.99 -2.13 18.34
N GLN A 106 20.67 -2.27 18.33
CA GLN A 106 19.85 -2.45 19.52
C GLN A 106 19.35 -3.89 19.62
N ASP A 107 19.16 -4.41 20.83
CA ASP A 107 18.50 -5.69 21.01
C ASP A 107 17.03 -5.60 20.60
N GLY A 108 16.59 -6.61 19.85
CA GLY A 108 15.25 -6.76 19.36
C GLY A 108 14.43 -7.75 20.17
N VAL A 109 13.11 -7.62 20.04
CA VAL A 109 12.12 -8.53 20.62
C VAL A 109 11.24 -9.05 19.49
N SER A 110 10.84 -10.33 19.57
CA SER A 110 9.88 -10.90 18.64
C SER A 110 8.63 -10.01 18.55
N PRO A 111 8.12 -9.69 17.35
CA PRO A 111 8.44 -10.29 16.04
C PRO A 111 9.48 -9.52 15.21
N HIS A 112 10.23 -8.58 15.80
CA HIS A 112 11.06 -7.61 15.07
C HIS A 112 12.50 -8.06 14.79
N GLY A 113 12.81 -9.34 15.04
CA GLY A 113 14.17 -9.85 14.94
C GLY A 113 14.95 -9.70 16.25
N LYS A 114 16.20 -10.18 16.23
CA LYS A 114 17.08 -10.14 17.40
C LYS A 114 17.81 -8.81 17.54
N ILE A 115 17.96 -8.10 16.42
CA ILE A 115 18.75 -6.89 16.34
C ILE A 115 17.98 -5.83 15.54
N LEU A 116 18.05 -4.59 16.00
CA LEU A 116 17.31 -3.46 15.43
C LEU A 116 18.24 -2.27 15.16
N LYS A 117 17.96 -1.51 14.12
CA LYS A 117 18.47 -0.15 13.89
C LYS A 117 17.28 0.79 13.68
N TYR A 118 17.43 2.03 14.08
CA TYR A 118 16.34 3.02 14.09
C TYR A 118 16.76 4.29 13.38
N TYR A 119 15.83 4.87 12.63
CA TYR A 119 15.98 6.14 11.95
C TYR A 119 14.67 6.92 12.08
N ILE A 120 14.76 8.23 12.23
CA ILE A 120 13.61 9.11 12.41
C ILE A 120 13.74 10.32 11.48
N ASN A 121 12.64 10.72 10.84
CA ASN A 121 12.63 11.94 10.04
C ASN A 121 12.71 13.20 10.94
N ASP A 122 12.87 14.36 10.32
CA ASP A 122 12.98 15.63 11.05
C ASP A 122 11.77 15.90 11.96
N ALA A 123 10.56 15.58 11.50
CA ALA A 123 9.36 15.73 12.30
C ALA A 123 9.42 14.88 13.58
N ALA A 124 9.80 13.61 13.46
CA ALA A 124 9.96 12.71 14.59
C ALA A 124 11.14 13.10 15.51
N ALA A 125 12.14 13.81 14.99
CA ALA A 125 13.26 14.33 15.79
C ALA A 125 12.84 15.52 16.67
N GLU A 126 11.84 16.30 16.25
CA GLU A 126 11.23 17.35 17.07
C GLU A 126 10.28 16.77 18.13
N ASP A 127 9.35 15.93 17.70
CA ASP A 127 8.39 15.23 18.54
C ASP A 127 7.95 13.92 17.86
N LEU A 128 8.21 12.78 18.50
CA LEU A 128 7.86 11.47 17.95
C LEU A 128 6.35 11.30 17.73
N THR A 129 5.50 12.13 18.34
CA THR A 129 4.04 12.03 18.29
C THR A 129 3.38 13.09 17.42
N GLN A 130 4.13 14.00 16.80
CA GLN A 130 3.56 15.03 15.93
C GLN A 130 3.14 14.47 14.57
N ASP A 131 2.21 15.14 13.91
CA ASP A 131 1.74 14.74 12.58
C ASP A 131 2.90 14.66 11.58
N GLY A 132 2.93 13.58 10.79
CA GLY A 132 4.01 13.31 9.83
C GLY A 132 5.32 12.81 10.45
N ALA A 133 5.37 12.58 11.77
CA ALA A 133 6.49 11.86 12.39
C ALA A 133 6.60 10.44 11.82
N ILE A 134 7.77 10.08 11.32
CA ILE A 134 8.06 8.75 10.77
C ILE A 134 9.21 8.13 11.55
N ILE A 135 8.96 6.92 12.04
CA ILE A 135 9.95 6.05 12.67
C ILE A 135 10.18 4.85 11.76
N VAL A 136 11.42 4.71 11.30
CA VAL A 136 11.90 3.56 10.53
C VAL A 136 12.65 2.64 11.48
N LYS A 137 12.31 1.35 11.46
CA LYS A 137 13.02 0.31 12.19
C LYS A 137 13.45 -0.80 11.25
N GLU A 138 14.74 -1.00 11.13
CA GLU A 138 15.32 -2.15 10.43
C GLU A 138 15.35 -3.35 11.37
N ASN A 139 14.92 -4.51 10.87
CA ASN A 139 14.71 -5.73 11.63
C ASN A 139 15.72 -6.77 11.14
N TYR A 140 16.73 -7.09 11.95
CA TYR A 140 17.81 -8.01 11.60
C TYR A 140 17.71 -9.34 12.37
N SER A 141 18.10 -10.44 11.71
CA SER A 141 18.14 -11.76 12.37
C SER A 141 19.32 -11.89 13.33
N GLU A 142 20.40 -11.15 13.07
CA GLU A 142 21.64 -11.09 13.85
C GLU A 142 22.39 -9.77 13.58
N LYS A 143 23.51 -9.55 14.26
CA LYS A 143 24.29 -8.30 14.17
C LYS A 143 25.19 -8.30 12.91
N SER A 144 24.56 -8.25 11.74
CA SER A 144 25.20 -8.22 10.43
C SER A 144 24.37 -7.38 9.46
N GLU A 145 25.00 -6.59 8.60
CA GLU A 145 24.26 -5.81 7.58
C GLU A 145 23.60 -6.72 6.53
N ASP A 146 24.16 -7.92 6.27
CA ASP A 146 23.57 -8.92 5.36
C ASP A 146 22.35 -9.65 5.95
N ALA A 147 22.04 -9.40 7.22
CA ALA A 147 20.99 -10.09 7.96
C ALA A 147 19.66 -9.32 8.02
N LEU A 148 19.48 -8.29 7.17
CA LEU A 148 18.26 -7.49 7.13
C LEU A 148 17.08 -8.34 6.65
N MET A 149 16.06 -8.47 7.50
CA MET A 149 14.87 -9.28 7.20
C MET A 149 13.68 -8.43 6.75
N ALA A 150 13.52 -7.26 7.34
CA ALA A 150 12.38 -6.38 7.11
C ALA A 150 12.67 -4.95 7.54
N ILE A 151 11.89 -4.03 6.98
CA ILE A 151 11.85 -2.63 7.38
C ILE A 151 10.43 -2.34 7.85
N THR A 152 10.28 -1.95 9.11
CA THR A 152 8.97 -1.65 9.71
C THR A 152 8.85 -0.17 9.99
N ILE A 153 7.75 0.44 9.55
CA ILE A 153 7.50 1.87 9.70
C ILE A 153 6.31 2.10 10.62
N MET A 154 6.42 3.14 11.43
CA MET A 154 5.30 3.82 12.06
C MET A 154 5.27 5.26 11.56
N GLU A 155 4.14 5.71 11.04
CA GLU A 155 3.91 7.11 10.70
C GLU A 155 2.71 7.62 11.49
N LYS A 156 2.88 8.78 12.14
CA LYS A 156 1.79 9.50 12.76
C LYS A 156 1.02 10.25 11.68
N ARG A 157 -0.27 9.97 11.55
CA ARG A 157 -1.16 10.57 10.54
C ARG A 157 -2.42 11.11 11.21
N GLN A 158 -2.41 12.38 11.58
CA GLN A 158 -3.51 13.00 12.31
C GLN A 158 -4.85 12.82 11.58
N GLY A 159 -5.86 12.34 12.31
CA GLY A 159 -7.20 12.06 11.78
C GLY A 159 -7.32 10.78 10.95
N TYR A 160 -6.27 9.95 10.87
CA TYR A 160 -6.31 8.65 10.20
C TYR A 160 -7.16 7.64 10.97
N ASP A 161 -6.92 7.49 12.28
CA ASP A 161 -7.72 6.64 13.16
C ASP A 161 -7.54 7.04 14.63
N PRO A 162 -8.33 8.00 15.14
CA PRO A 162 -8.16 8.53 16.49
C PRO A 162 -8.33 7.46 17.59
N GLU A 163 -9.10 6.40 17.33
CA GLU A 163 -9.28 5.27 18.25
C GLU A 163 -8.00 4.50 18.50
N THR A 164 -7.05 4.51 17.56
CA THR A 164 -5.77 3.81 17.67
C THR A 164 -4.59 4.78 17.65
N GLY A 165 -4.83 6.01 18.09
CA GLY A 165 -3.79 7.03 18.22
C GLY A 165 -3.22 7.53 16.90
N ASP A 166 -3.98 7.46 15.79
CA ASP A 166 -3.57 8.01 14.49
C ASP A 166 -2.27 7.41 13.93
N TRP A 167 -1.97 6.16 14.28
CA TRP A 167 -0.76 5.47 13.81
C TRP A 167 -1.03 4.62 12.59
N PHE A 168 -0.27 4.90 11.52
CA PHE A 168 -0.16 4.03 10.36
C PHE A 168 1.06 3.12 10.50
N TYR A 169 0.87 1.82 10.25
CA TYR A 169 1.94 0.82 10.33
C TYR A 169 2.18 0.21 8.97
N VAL A 170 3.42 -0.11 8.64
CA VAL A 170 3.73 -0.94 7.47
C VAL A 170 4.97 -1.79 7.71
N LYS A 171 5.00 -2.98 7.11
CA LYS A 171 6.16 -3.85 7.06
C LYS A 171 6.55 -4.16 5.62
N TYR A 172 7.75 -3.72 5.24
CA TYR A 172 8.38 -4.01 3.96
C TYR A 172 9.39 -5.14 4.09
N ASP A 173 9.63 -5.84 2.99
CA ASP A 173 10.85 -6.62 2.81
C ASP A 173 12.04 -5.68 2.53
N PRO A 174 13.29 -6.19 2.48
CA PRO A 174 14.47 -5.36 2.22
C PRO A 174 14.46 -4.65 0.85
N ALA A 175 13.61 -5.09 -0.09
CA ALA A 175 13.46 -4.47 -1.40
C ALA A 175 12.36 -3.39 -1.41
N GLY A 176 11.71 -3.12 -0.28
CA GLY A 176 10.66 -2.11 -0.16
C GLY A 176 9.26 -2.59 -0.53
N LYS A 177 9.05 -3.88 -0.74
CA LYS A 177 7.73 -4.42 -1.08
C LYS A 177 6.93 -4.68 0.19
N VAL A 178 5.66 -4.24 0.20
CA VAL A 178 4.76 -4.51 1.34
C VAL A 178 4.54 -6.00 1.52
N MET A 179 4.95 -6.51 2.69
CA MET A 179 4.82 -7.92 3.06
C MET A 179 3.36 -8.30 3.32
N THR A 180 3.07 -9.60 3.30
CA THR A 180 1.74 -10.16 3.61
C THR A 180 1.81 -11.09 4.82
N ASN A 181 0.73 -11.16 5.59
CA ASN A 181 0.56 -12.21 6.59
C ASN A 181 0.21 -13.57 5.92
N PRO A 182 0.16 -14.69 6.67
CA PRO A 182 -0.18 -16.01 6.11
C PRO A 182 -1.57 -16.11 5.47
N ALA A 183 -2.49 -15.19 5.81
CA ALA A 183 -3.81 -15.09 5.18
C ALA A 183 -3.80 -14.24 3.90
N GLY A 184 -2.63 -13.84 3.40
CA GLY A 184 -2.48 -13.04 2.18
C GLY A 184 -2.79 -11.54 2.35
N LYS A 185 -3.11 -11.08 3.57
CA LYS A 185 -3.39 -9.66 3.82
C LYS A 185 -2.08 -8.87 3.88
N LYS A 186 -2.00 -7.77 3.13
CA LYS A 186 -0.87 -6.82 3.21
C LYS A 186 -0.70 -6.28 4.62
N LEU A 187 0.54 -6.13 5.06
CA LEU A 187 0.91 -5.56 6.35
C LEU A 187 1.09 -4.05 6.18
N ALA A 188 -0.03 -3.34 5.97
CA ALA A 188 -0.10 -1.89 5.89
C ALA A 188 -1.36 -1.36 6.58
N GLY A 189 -1.31 -0.15 7.14
CA GLY A 189 -2.44 0.53 7.77
C GLY A 189 -2.74 0.08 9.20
N LEU A 190 -4.03 -0.16 9.47
CA LEU A 190 -4.56 -0.53 10.78
C LEU A 190 -4.31 -2.02 11.12
N ILE A 191 -3.04 -2.43 11.15
CA ILE A 191 -2.62 -3.83 11.33
C ILE A 191 -2.99 -4.31 12.74
N GLY A 192 -4.03 -5.15 12.81
CA GLY A 192 -4.49 -5.78 14.06
C GLY A 192 -5.57 -4.99 14.80
N LYS A 193 -6.15 -3.92 14.23
CA LYS A 193 -7.29 -3.22 14.84
C LYS A 193 -8.43 -4.20 15.14
N GLY A 194 -8.93 -4.17 16.38
CA GLY A 194 -9.99 -5.07 16.85
C GLY A 194 -9.59 -6.55 16.97
N LYS A 195 -8.28 -6.86 16.97
CA LYS A 195 -7.73 -8.21 17.15
C LYS A 195 -6.86 -8.27 18.41
N SER A 196 -6.57 -9.48 18.88
CA SER A 196 -5.68 -9.72 20.02
C SER A 196 -4.19 -9.67 19.66
N GLN A 197 -3.86 -9.69 18.36
CA GLN A 197 -2.49 -9.72 17.85
C GLN A 197 -2.36 -8.78 16.64
N GLY A 198 -1.18 -8.20 16.46
CA GLY A 198 -0.86 -7.26 15.40
C GLY A 198 -0.10 -6.04 15.93
N CYS A 199 0.16 -5.08 15.05
CA CYS A 199 0.92 -3.88 15.40
C CYS A 199 0.16 -3.04 16.44
N ILE A 200 -1.11 -2.73 16.17
CA ILE A 200 -1.94 -1.90 17.06
C ILE A 200 -2.06 -2.48 18.48
N PRO A 201 -2.54 -3.72 18.69
CA PRO A 201 -2.72 -4.23 20.05
C PRO A 201 -1.41 -4.40 20.82
N CYS A 202 -0.29 -4.65 20.12
CA CYS A 202 1.02 -4.71 20.77
C CYS A 202 1.52 -3.31 21.17
N HIS A 203 1.44 -2.35 20.25
CA HIS A 203 1.88 -0.98 20.52
C HIS A 203 0.97 -0.23 21.49
N ALA A 204 -0.31 -0.56 21.55
CA ALA A 204 -1.24 -0.03 22.57
C ALA A 204 -0.80 -0.36 24.02
N ALA A 205 0.10 -1.35 24.20
CA ALA A 205 0.65 -1.70 25.50
C ALA A 205 1.86 -0.85 25.91
N ALA A 206 2.34 0.06 25.06
CA ALA A 206 3.35 1.04 25.43
C ALA A 206 2.84 1.94 26.57
N LYS A 207 3.75 2.38 27.45
CA LYS A 207 3.42 3.34 28.50
C LYS A 207 3.06 4.69 27.87
N GLY A 208 2.42 5.56 28.64
CA GLY A 208 2.07 6.91 28.17
C GLY A 208 0.92 6.98 27.17
N ASN A 209 0.36 5.84 26.71
CA ASN A 209 -0.76 5.78 25.77
C ASN A 209 -0.47 6.48 24.43
N ASP A 210 0.80 6.52 24.02
CA ASP A 210 1.28 7.15 22.78
C ASP A 210 1.63 6.14 21.70
N TYR A 211 1.52 4.84 22.00
CA TYR A 211 1.87 3.68 21.16
C TYR A 211 3.38 3.53 20.88
N LEU A 212 4.24 4.23 21.60
CA LEU A 212 5.67 4.31 21.34
C LEU A 212 6.50 3.78 22.51
N PHE A 213 6.98 2.54 22.40
CA PHE A 213 7.98 1.99 23.32
C PHE A 213 9.30 2.80 23.37
N MET A 214 9.54 3.70 22.40
CA MET A 214 10.69 4.60 22.43
C MET A 214 10.60 5.65 23.55
N ASN A 215 9.38 5.96 24.02
CA ASN A 215 9.11 6.94 25.08
C ASN A 215 8.98 6.30 26.47
N ASP A 216 8.84 4.98 26.55
CA ASP A 216 8.72 4.27 27.82
C ASP A 216 10.01 4.42 28.63
N GLU A 217 9.88 4.96 29.85
CA GLU A 217 10.85 5.39 30.90
C GLU A 217 12.37 5.11 30.78
N LYS A 218 12.85 4.10 30.05
CA LYS A 218 14.28 3.76 29.89
C LYS A 218 14.57 3.00 28.58
N ALA A 219 14.47 3.62 27.41
CA ALA A 219 15.11 3.01 26.22
C ALA A 219 16.66 2.91 26.33
N ARG A 220 17.29 3.49 27.39
CA ARG A 220 18.75 3.53 27.53
C ARG A 220 19.41 3.46 28.92
N THR A 221 18.74 3.67 30.06
CA THR A 221 19.50 3.88 31.32
C THR A 221 19.74 2.65 32.20
N ASP A 222 19.34 1.45 31.79
CA ASP A 222 19.51 0.22 32.60
C ASP A 222 20.08 -1.01 31.87
N ARG A 223 20.30 -0.99 30.54
CA ARG A 223 20.98 -2.13 29.87
C ARG A 223 22.45 -2.32 30.27
N ASN A 224 23.01 -1.43 31.08
CA ASN A 224 24.33 -1.56 31.71
C ASN A 224 24.25 -1.53 33.25
N ASP A 225 23.08 -1.74 33.85
CA ASP A 225 22.99 -1.99 35.30
C ASP A 225 23.22 -3.48 35.58
N PRO A 226 24.38 -3.89 36.14
CA PRO A 226 24.64 -5.29 36.45
C PRO A 226 23.73 -5.83 37.59
N ASN A 227 22.83 -5.02 38.15
CA ASN A 227 22.01 -5.38 39.30
C ASN A 227 20.52 -5.60 38.99
N THR A 228 20.07 -5.56 37.72
CA THR A 228 18.71 -5.97 37.38
C THR A 228 18.67 -7.46 37.02
N THR A 229 18.43 -8.27 38.04
CA THR A 229 18.02 -9.68 37.88
C THR A 229 16.51 -9.74 37.65
N ASN A 230 16.10 -10.41 36.58
CA ASN A 230 14.83 -11.15 36.52
C ASN A 230 14.97 -12.31 35.55
#